data_AF-A0A5K7YBS8-F1
#
_entry.id   AF-A0A5K7YBS8-F1
#
_cell.length_a   1.000
_cell.length_b   1.000
_cell.length_c   1.000
_cell.angle_alpha   90.00
_cell.angle_beta   90.00
_cell.angle_gamma   90.00
#
_symmetry.space_group_name_H-M   'P 1'
#
loop_
_entity.id
_entity.type
_entity.pdbx_description
1 polymer ?
#
loop_
_entity_poly.entity_id
_entity_poly.type
_entity_poly.pdbx_seq_one_letter_code
_entity_poly.pdbx_strand_id
1 'polypeptide(L)'
;MSVRPFEPFFPNHVLADIFPPDRADRFFEALLGDASEGAYDISLAFVDGTDDRIDFEFQLKKRPGRCLACNLTHGLPDVFLRHPVIDIAGVVRRIDERISNGKRCGGWVLGRTRDISSAMHVIPLTVNLVHEAPADPV
;
A
#
# COMPACT_ATOMS: atom_id res chain seq x y z
N MET A 1 -11.46 -15.30 -20.56
CA MET A 1 -11.17 -13.96 -20.02
C MET A 1 -11.40 -14.03 -18.52
N SER A 2 -10.35 -14.07 -17.72
CA SER A 2 -10.50 -13.94 -16.26
C SER A 2 -10.85 -12.50 -15.97
N VAL A 3 -12.11 -12.23 -15.67
CA VAL A 3 -12.54 -10.93 -15.15
C VAL A 3 -11.90 -10.79 -13.77
N ARG A 4 -11.06 -9.77 -13.56
CA ARG A 4 -10.57 -9.42 -12.22
C ARG A 4 -11.69 -8.70 -11.49
N PRO A 5 -12.38 -9.33 -10.52
CA PRO A 5 -13.59 -8.79 -9.94
C PRO A 5 -13.36 -7.49 -9.14
N PHE A 6 -12.11 -7.18 -8.78
CA PHE A 6 -11.75 -6.03 -7.97
C PHE A 6 -11.13 -4.85 -8.72
N GLU A 7 -10.62 -5.07 -9.94
CA GLU A 7 -9.94 -4.02 -10.73
C GLU A 7 -10.81 -2.76 -10.93
N PRO A 8 -12.14 -2.84 -11.14
CA PRO A 8 -13.00 -1.65 -11.27
C PRO A 8 -13.08 -0.78 -10.00
N PHE A 9 -12.83 -1.33 -8.81
CA PHE A 9 -12.89 -0.58 -7.55
C PHE A 9 -11.59 0.19 -7.25
N PHE A 10 -10.49 -0.15 -7.92
CA PHE A 10 -9.16 0.40 -7.64
C PHE A 10 -8.49 1.05 -8.86
N PRO A 11 -9.15 1.98 -9.57
CA PRO A 11 -8.47 2.77 -10.58
C PRO A 11 -7.39 3.65 -9.94
N ASN A 12 -6.38 4.05 -10.72
CA ASN A 12 -5.22 4.82 -10.23
C ASN A 12 -5.57 6.07 -9.40
N HIS A 13 -6.66 6.78 -9.73
CA HIS A 13 -7.09 7.94 -8.96
C HIS A 13 -7.61 7.55 -7.57
N VAL A 14 -8.34 6.44 -7.44
CA VAL A 14 -8.78 5.92 -6.12
C VAL A 14 -7.57 5.48 -5.30
N LEU A 15 -6.59 4.82 -5.92
CA LEU A 15 -5.36 4.42 -5.24
C LEU A 15 -4.57 5.64 -4.74
N ALA A 16 -4.50 6.71 -5.54
CA ALA A 16 -3.91 7.98 -5.13
C ALA A 16 -4.72 8.70 -4.04
N ASP A 17 -6.05 8.56 -4.01
CA ASP A 17 -6.86 9.09 -2.91
C ASP A 17 -6.63 8.31 -1.60
N ILE A 18 -6.50 6.97 -1.70
CA ILE A 18 -6.23 6.09 -0.56
C ILE A 18 -4.83 6.39 0.00
N PHE A 19 -3.83 6.45 -0.87
CA PHE A 19 -2.44 6.73 -0.55
C PHE A 19 -1.90 7.88 -1.43
N PRO A 20 -2.07 9.13 -0.96
CA PRO A 20 -1.62 10.31 -1.69
C PRO A 20 -0.10 10.35 -1.88
N PRO A 21 0.39 10.87 -3.03
CA PRO A 21 1.83 10.90 -3.32
C PRO A 21 2.62 11.76 -2.33
N ASP A 22 2.02 12.81 -1.76
CA ASP A 22 2.63 13.67 -0.73
C ASP A 22 2.84 12.94 0.61
N ARG A 23 2.24 11.76 0.80
CA ARG A 23 2.48 10.93 1.98
C ARG A 23 3.94 10.47 2.08
N ALA A 24 4.62 10.31 0.94
CA ALA A 24 6.05 10.03 0.92
C ALA A 24 6.85 11.21 1.49
N ASP A 25 6.54 12.44 1.07
CA ASP A 25 7.19 13.64 1.61
C ASP A 25 6.97 13.77 3.11
N ARG A 26 5.73 13.62 3.57
CA ARG A 26 5.41 13.66 5.01
C ARG A 26 6.13 12.57 5.80
N PHE A 27 6.34 11.40 5.22
CA PHE A 27 7.09 10.31 5.84
C PHE A 27 8.57 10.69 6.03
N PHE A 28 9.22 11.23 4.99
CA PHE A 28 10.62 11.66 5.09
C PHE A 28 10.80 12.90 5.94
N GLU A 29 9.86 13.84 5.92
CA GLU A 29 9.83 14.98 6.82
C GLU A 29 9.80 14.52 8.28
N ALA A 30 8.94 13.56 8.62
CA ALA A 30 8.86 13.02 9.98
C ALA A 30 10.10 12.20 10.39
N LEU A 31 10.74 11.52 9.44
CA LEU A 31 11.87 10.62 9.70
C LEU A 31 13.23 11.35 9.72
N LEU A 32 13.41 12.32 8.82
CA LEU A 32 14.69 12.99 8.55
C LEU A 32 14.64 14.50 8.85
N GLY A 33 13.45 15.08 9.04
CA GLY A 33 13.28 16.52 9.21
C GLY A 33 13.33 17.33 7.91
N ASP A 34 13.44 16.65 6.75
CA ASP A 34 13.39 17.27 5.42
C ASP A 34 12.91 16.24 4.38
N ALA A 35 11.76 16.50 3.77
CA ALA A 35 11.22 15.71 2.67
C ALA A 35 12.16 15.59 1.46
N SER A 36 13.02 16.58 1.22
CA SER A 36 13.98 16.62 0.11
C SER A 36 15.08 15.57 0.27
N GLU A 37 15.37 15.14 1.50
CA GLU A 37 16.28 14.04 1.79
C GLU A 37 15.67 12.66 1.47
N GLY A 38 14.37 12.63 1.17
CA GLY A 38 13.66 11.46 0.68
C GLY A 38 14.34 10.82 -0.52
N ALA A 39 14.51 9.51 -0.44
CA ALA A 39 15.25 8.74 -1.45
C ALA A 39 14.36 8.24 -2.60
N TYR A 40 13.07 8.15 -2.35
CA TYR A 40 12.07 7.56 -3.23
C TYR A 40 10.69 8.17 -2.98
N ASP A 41 9.83 8.09 -3.98
CA ASP A 41 8.39 8.30 -3.84
C ASP A 41 7.72 6.97 -3.50
N ILE A 42 6.58 7.03 -2.82
CA ILE A 42 5.79 5.87 -2.44
C ILE A 42 4.41 6.00 -3.09
N SER A 43 3.97 4.98 -3.81
CA SER A 43 2.63 4.91 -4.38
C SER A 43 2.00 3.54 -4.16
N LEU A 44 0.69 3.51 -3.94
CA LEU A 44 -0.08 2.26 -3.84
C LEU A 44 -0.51 1.81 -5.24
N ALA A 45 -0.30 0.53 -5.54
CA ALA A 45 -0.74 -0.10 -6.78
C ALA A 45 -1.57 -1.36 -6.50
N PHE A 46 -2.62 -1.57 -7.30
CA PHE A 46 -3.39 -2.81 -7.33
C PHE A 46 -2.68 -3.82 -8.23
N VAL A 47 -2.45 -5.04 -7.73
CA VAL A 47 -1.76 -6.11 -8.49
C VAL A 47 -2.78 -7.11 -9.01
N ASP A 48 -3.58 -7.69 -8.11
CA ASP A 48 -4.60 -8.66 -8.45
C ASP A 48 -5.65 -8.77 -7.34
N GLY A 49 -6.78 -9.44 -7.63
CA GLY A 49 -7.80 -9.70 -6.62
C GLY A 49 -8.60 -10.95 -6.93
N THR A 50 -8.75 -11.79 -5.92
CA THR A 50 -9.51 -13.04 -5.92
C THR A 50 -10.62 -12.99 -4.87
N ASP A 51 -11.47 -14.00 -4.87
CA ASP A 51 -12.63 -14.06 -3.97
C ASP A 51 -12.22 -14.04 -2.48
N ASP A 52 -11.03 -14.55 -2.16
CA ASP A 52 -10.49 -14.72 -0.82
C ASP A 52 -9.47 -13.64 -0.41
N ARG A 53 -8.87 -12.90 -1.35
CA ARG A 53 -7.88 -11.87 -1.04
C ARG A 53 -7.71 -10.84 -2.14
N ILE A 54 -7.12 -9.70 -1.79
CA ILE A 54 -6.68 -8.67 -2.72
C ILE A 54 -5.20 -8.40 -2.51
N ASP A 55 -4.44 -8.44 -3.59
CA ASP A 55 -3.01 -8.21 -3.60
C ASP A 55 -2.72 -6.79 -4.11
N PHE A 56 -2.12 -5.98 -3.24
CA PHE A 56 -1.61 -4.64 -3.52
C PHE A 56 -0.09 -4.61 -3.37
N GLU A 57 0.53 -3.53 -3.81
CA GLU A 57 1.93 -3.25 -3.52
C GLU A 57 2.19 -1.76 -3.32
N PHE A 58 3.10 -1.44 -2.40
CA PHE A 58 3.70 -0.12 -2.31
C PHE A 58 4.90 -0.07 -3.24
N GLN A 59 4.82 0.75 -4.28
CA GLN A 59 5.91 0.98 -5.21
C GLN A 59 6.79 2.10 -4.68
N LEU A 60 8.07 1.81 -4.53
CA LEU A 60 9.12 2.71 -4.07
C LEU A 60 9.94 3.15 -5.28
N LYS A 61 9.61 4.31 -5.83
CA LYS A 61 10.26 4.82 -7.04
C LYS A 61 11.38 5.78 -6.67
N LYS A 62 12.62 5.49 -7.08
CA LYS A 62 13.78 6.34 -6.79
C LYS A 62 13.59 7.78 -7.27
N ARG A 63 13.93 8.74 -6.40
CA ARG A 63 14.02 10.17 -6.77
C ARG A 63 15.32 10.47 -7.54
N PRO A 64 15.32 11.45 -8.47
CA PRO A 64 16.52 11.86 -9.18
C PRO A 64 17.67 12.21 -8.21
N GLY A 65 18.89 11.75 -8.52
CA GLY A 65 20.07 12.03 -7.68
C GLY A 65 20.15 11.26 -6.36
N ARG A 66 19.16 10.42 -6.00
CA ARG A 66 19.17 9.59 -4.79
C ARG A 66 19.54 8.14 -5.09
N CYS A 67 19.84 7.32 -4.08
CA CYS A 67 20.13 5.89 -4.28
C CYS A 67 19.27 5.03 -3.34
N LEU A 68 18.49 4.12 -3.92
CA LEU A 68 17.66 3.16 -3.17
C LEU A 68 18.52 2.17 -2.38
N ALA A 69 19.58 1.64 -2.99
CA ALA A 69 20.46 0.65 -2.37
C ALA A 69 21.26 1.21 -1.19
N CYS A 70 21.57 2.52 -1.19
CA CYS A 70 22.30 3.16 -0.10
C CYS A 70 21.41 3.44 1.12
N ASN A 71 20.09 3.52 0.94
CA ASN A 71 19.16 4.02 1.97
C ASN A 71 18.36 2.91 2.67
N LEU A 72 18.97 1.73 2.85
CA LEU A 72 18.50 0.65 3.75
C LEU A 72 17.01 0.30 3.59
N THR A 73 16.61 -0.27 2.45
CA THR A 73 15.24 -0.73 2.21
C THR A 73 14.88 -2.06 2.91
N HIS A 74 15.87 -2.72 3.54
CA HIS A 74 15.68 -4.03 4.19
C HIS A 74 14.95 -3.98 5.54
N GLY A 75 15.01 -2.86 6.28
CA GLY A 75 14.25 -2.64 7.52
C GLY A 75 12.96 -1.84 7.34
N LEU A 76 12.67 -1.45 6.09
CA LEU A 76 11.58 -0.54 5.77
C LEU A 76 10.17 -1.11 6.08
N PRO A 77 9.89 -2.41 5.90
CA PRO A 77 8.59 -2.97 6.27
C PRO A 77 8.25 -2.77 7.75
N ASP A 78 9.21 -2.97 8.66
CA ASP A 78 9.02 -2.75 10.10
C ASP A 78 8.76 -1.28 10.45
N VAL A 79 9.43 -0.36 9.74
CA VAL A 79 9.17 1.08 9.88
C VAL A 79 7.77 1.41 9.38
N PHE A 80 7.37 0.94 8.19
CA PHE A 80 6.05 1.19 7.61
C PHE A 80 4.93 0.72 8.53
N LEU A 81 5.08 -0.45 9.16
CA LEU A 81 4.11 -1.00 10.10
C LEU A 81 3.89 -0.13 11.34
N ARG A 82 4.92 0.61 11.77
CA ARG A 82 4.89 1.43 13.00
C ARG A 82 4.70 2.91 12.74
N HIS A 83 4.84 3.36 11.50
CA HIS A 83 4.88 4.78 11.18
C HIS A 83 3.48 5.38 11.01
N PRO A 84 3.09 6.37 11.84
CA PRO A 84 1.74 6.92 11.85
C PRO A 84 1.38 7.68 10.57
N VAL A 85 2.38 8.16 9.81
CA VAL A 85 2.14 8.83 8.51
C VAL A 85 1.83 7.84 7.40
N ILE A 86 2.45 6.66 7.40
CA ILE A 86 2.18 5.63 6.38
C ILE A 86 0.78 5.05 6.60
N ASP A 87 0.49 4.73 7.88
CA ASP A 87 -0.82 4.27 8.36
C ASP A 87 -1.39 3.13 7.52
N ILE A 88 -0.70 2.00 7.49
CA ILE A 88 -1.15 0.82 6.72
C ILE A 88 -2.54 0.36 7.18
N ALA A 89 -2.83 0.45 8.48
CA ALA A 89 -4.15 0.13 9.01
C ALA A 89 -5.23 1.05 8.42
N GLY A 90 -4.98 2.36 8.37
CA GLY A 90 -5.87 3.32 7.73
C GLY A 90 -5.98 3.14 6.21
N VAL A 91 -4.91 2.72 5.53
CA VAL A 91 -4.92 2.35 4.11
C VAL A 91 -5.87 1.16 3.89
N VAL A 92 -5.71 0.09 4.67
CA VAL A 92 -6.56 -1.10 4.56
C VAL A 92 -8.02 -0.78 4.89
N ARG A 93 -8.27 0.07 5.87
CA ARG A 93 -9.64 0.55 6.16
C ARG A 93 -10.25 1.31 4.97
N ARG A 94 -9.49 2.19 4.33
CA ARG A 94 -9.96 2.89 3.12
C ARG A 94 -10.17 1.94 1.94
N ILE A 95 -9.38 0.87 1.83
CA ILE A 95 -9.61 -0.20 0.85
C ILE A 95 -10.93 -0.91 1.15
N ASP A 96 -11.18 -1.29 2.41
CA ASP A 96 -12.43 -1.91 2.88
C ASP A 96 -13.66 -1.06 2.50
N GLU A 97 -13.59 0.25 2.76
CA GLU A 97 -14.65 1.22 2.42
C GLU A 97 -14.95 1.33 0.91
N ARG A 98 -14.01 0.95 0.04
CA ARG A 98 -14.18 0.99 -1.43
C ARG A 98 -14.74 -0.30 -2.00
N ILE A 99 -14.62 -1.41 -1.27
CA ILE A 99 -15.14 -2.71 -1.70
C ILE A 99 -16.65 -2.70 -1.45
N SER A 100 -17.44 -2.98 -2.49
CA SER A 100 -18.93 -2.96 -2.42
C SER A 100 -19.55 -4.24 -2.96
N ASN A 101 -18.96 -5.39 -2.63
CA ASN A 101 -19.40 -6.71 -3.10
C ASN A 101 -19.81 -7.67 -1.97
N GLY A 102 -20.16 -7.15 -0.79
CA GLY A 102 -20.53 -7.95 0.39
C GLY A 102 -19.35 -8.65 1.06
N LYS A 103 -18.13 -8.16 0.80
CA LYS A 103 -16.89 -8.63 1.43
C LYS A 103 -16.25 -7.53 2.23
N ARG A 104 -15.54 -7.95 3.26
CA ARG A 104 -14.80 -7.07 4.18
C ARG A 104 -13.36 -7.53 4.29
N CYS A 105 -12.47 -6.60 4.59
CA CYS A 105 -11.09 -6.91 4.92
C CYS A 105 -11.01 -7.56 6.30
N GLY A 106 -10.72 -8.87 6.35
CA GLY A 106 -10.62 -9.61 7.61
C GLY A 106 -9.25 -9.54 8.28
N GLY A 107 -8.19 -9.39 7.48
CA GLY A 107 -6.82 -9.24 7.96
C GLY A 107 -5.88 -8.88 6.82
N TRP A 108 -4.67 -8.42 7.13
CA TRP A 108 -3.70 -8.03 6.13
C TRP A 108 -2.28 -8.37 6.55
N VAL A 109 -1.41 -8.57 5.57
CA VAL A 109 -0.01 -8.90 5.76
C VAL A 109 0.83 -8.02 4.85
N LEU A 110 1.81 -7.33 5.44
CA LEU A 110 2.84 -6.63 4.69
C LEU A 110 4.01 -7.58 4.45
N GLY A 111 4.33 -7.81 3.18
CA GLY A 111 5.44 -8.63 2.75
C GLY A 111 6.79 -7.94 2.94
N ARG A 112 7.84 -8.63 2.50
CA ARG A 112 9.21 -8.07 2.47
C ARG A 112 9.39 -7.21 1.22
N THR A 113 10.27 -6.23 1.32
CA THR A 113 10.71 -5.45 0.15
C THR A 113 11.28 -6.40 -0.92
N ARG A 114 10.80 -6.25 -2.15
CA ARG A 114 11.30 -6.93 -3.35
C ARG A 114 11.95 -5.92 -4.26
N ASP A 115 13.15 -6.24 -4.74
CA ASP A 115 13.91 -5.37 -5.63
C ASP A 115 13.51 -5.72 -7.07
N ILE A 116 12.72 -4.86 -7.70
CA ILE A 116 12.31 -5.04 -9.10
C ILE A 116 13.41 -4.53 -10.03
N SER A 117 14.03 -3.40 -9.67
CA SER A 117 15.18 -2.81 -10.36
C SER A 117 15.92 -1.83 -9.45
N SER A 118 17.07 -1.33 -9.88
CA SER A 118 17.82 -0.28 -9.17
C SER A 118 17.08 1.06 -9.02
N ALA A 119 15.97 1.24 -9.76
CA ALA A 119 15.13 2.43 -9.70
C ALA A 119 13.76 2.19 -9.06
N MET A 120 13.40 0.93 -8.77
CA MET A 120 12.07 0.57 -8.27
C MET A 120 12.13 -0.66 -7.37
N HIS A 121 11.71 -0.48 -6.12
CA HIS A 121 11.47 -1.58 -5.18
C HIS A 121 9.97 -1.64 -4.89
N VAL A 122 9.45 -2.78 -4.45
CA VAL A 122 8.05 -2.93 -4.09
C VAL A 122 7.88 -3.64 -2.75
N ILE A 123 6.89 -3.26 -1.97
CA ILE A 123 6.50 -3.96 -0.74
C ILE A 123 5.09 -4.53 -0.96
N PRO A 124 4.92 -5.86 -1.05
CA PRO A 124 3.61 -6.47 -1.21
C PRO A 124 2.72 -6.21 0.01
N LEU A 125 1.45 -5.91 -0.22
CA LEU A 125 0.41 -5.82 0.79
C LEU A 125 -0.72 -6.78 0.38
N THR A 126 -0.86 -7.88 1.10
CA THR A 126 -1.95 -8.83 0.87
C THR A 126 -3.05 -8.57 1.89
N VAL A 127 -4.27 -8.38 1.41
CA VAL A 127 -5.46 -8.14 2.22
C VAL A 127 -6.41 -9.33 2.06
N ASN A 128 -6.63 -10.08 3.14
CA ASN A 128 -7.55 -11.21 3.14
C ASN A 128 -8.99 -10.70 3.24
N LEU A 129 -9.86 -11.28 2.42
CA LEU A 129 -11.29 -10.98 2.40
C LEU A 129 -12.05 -12.02 3.20
N VAL A 130 -13.05 -11.55 3.94
CA VAL A 130 -14.04 -12.36 4.61
C VAL A 130 -15.43 -11.93 4.14
N HIS A 131 -16.40 -12.83 4.19
CA HIS A 131 -17.79 -12.42 3.97
C HIS A 131 -18.23 -11.48 5.09
N GLU A 132 -18.89 -10.40 4.69
CA GLU A 132 -19.62 -9.58 5.63
C GLU A 132 -20.73 -10.45 6.24
N ALA A 133 -20.58 -10.81 7.52
CA ALA A 133 -21.68 -11.46 8.22
C ALA A 133 -22.87 -10.49 8.22
N PRO A 134 -24.11 -10.96 7.97
CA PRO A 134 -25.28 -10.11 8.09
C PRO A 134 -25.27 -9.54 9.50
N ALA A 135 -25.33 -8.20 9.62
CA ALA A 135 -25.47 -7.55 10.91
C ALA A 135 -26.71 -8.13 11.60
N ASP A 136 -26.51 -8.83 12.72
CA ASP A 136 -27.61 -9.36 13.52
C ASP A 136 -28.56 -8.20 13.86
N PRO A 137 -29.85 -8.27 13.47
CA PRO A 137 -30.82 -7.28 13.91
C PRO A 137 -31.06 -7.49 15.40
N VAL A 138 -30.59 -6.55 16.22
CA VAL A 138 -30.97 -6.42 17.64
C VAL A 138 -32.42 -5.99 17.74
#